data_AF-A0A7C3SHY0-F1
#
_entry.id   AF-A0A7C3SHY0-F1
#
_cell.length_a   1.000
_cell.length_b   1.000
_cell.length_c   1.000
_cell.angle_alpha   90.00
_cell.angle_beta   90.00
_cell.angle_gamma   90.00
#
_symmetry.space_group_name_H-M   'P 1'
#
loop_
_entity.id
_entity.type
_entity.pdbx_description
1 polymer ?
#
loop_
_entity_poly.entity_id
_entity_poly.type
_entity_poly.pdbx_seq_one_letter_code
_entity_poly.pdbx_strand_id
1 'polypeptide(L)' 'MQLDPTLLKQLKAQVERELRQREIALLEFWLAELKKIDAKRHRDLAALQSDIRGLIGRMETRLGRLKGGYD' A
#
# COMPACT_ATOMS: atom_id res chain seq x y z
N MET A 1 -0.73 14.32 35.58
CA MET A 1 -0.83 12.86 35.35
C MET A 1 0.42 12.41 34.62
N GLN A 2 1.26 11.59 35.23
CA GLN A 2 2.31 10.86 34.49
C GLN A 2 1.66 9.61 33.89
N LEU A 3 1.84 9.39 32.59
CA LEU A 3 1.40 8.17 31.91
C LEU A 3 2.19 6.98 32.48
N ASP A 4 1.51 5.90 32.85
CA ASP A 4 2.14 4.66 33.31
C ASP A 4 3.11 4.14 32.23
N PRO A 5 4.40 3.92 32.55
CA PRO A 5 5.38 3.35 31.61
C PRO A 5 4.95 2.04 30.96
N THR A 6 4.15 1.22 31.66
CA THR A 6 3.60 -0.03 31.13
C THR A 6 2.58 0.22 30.04
N LEU A 7 1.68 1.19 30.28
CA LEU A 7 0.69 1.62 29.30
C LEU A 7 1.36 2.21 28.05
N LEU A 8 2.42 3.01 28.22
CA LEU A 8 3.19 3.57 27.11
C LEU A 8 3.84 2.47 26.25
N LYS A 9 4.40 1.43 26.89
CA LYS A 9 5.00 0.29 26.19
C LYS A 9 3.97 -0.52 25.41
N GLN A 10 2.79 -0.74 25.98
CA GLN A 10 1.68 -1.43 25.31
C GLN A 10 1.18 -0.65 24.09
N LEU A 11 1.02 0.67 24.24
CA LEU A 11 0.60 1.56 23.15
C LEU A 11 1.62 1.54 22.01
N LYS A 12 2.92 1.67 22.32
CA LYS A 12 3.98 1.59 21.30
C LYS A 12 3.93 0.26 20.54
N ALA A 13 3.80 -0.86 21.26
CA ALA A 13 3.71 -2.17 20.64
C ALA A 13 2.47 -2.31 19.75
N GLN A 14 1.34 -1.70 20.13
CA GLN A 14 0.14 -1.69 19.30
C GLN A 14 0.33 -0.88 18.02
N VAL A 15 0.87 0.34 18.12
CA VAL A 15 1.17 1.19 16.96
C VAL A 15 2.11 0.47 15.99
N GLU A 16 3.18 -0.16 16.50
CA GLU A 16 4.09 -0.94 15.65
C GLU A 16 3.40 -2.12 14.96
N ARG A 17 2.46 -2.80 15.63
CA ARG A 17 1.67 -3.88 15.01
C ARG A 17 0.77 -3.35 13.89
N GLU A 18 0.05 -2.26 14.14
CA GLU A 18 -0.85 -1.65 13.17
C GLU A 18 -0.09 -1.13 11.93
N LEU A 19 1.09 -0.51 12.14
CA LEU A 19 1.97 -0.08 11.06
C LEU A 19 2.43 -1.27 10.21
N ARG A 20 2.90 -2.35 10.84
CA ARG A 20 3.29 -3.58 10.12
C ARG A 20 2.12 -4.18 9.34
N GLN A 21 0.93 -4.27 9.95
CA GLN A 21 -0.26 -4.80 9.27
C GLN A 21 -0.66 -3.94 8.06
N ARG A 22 -0.59 -2.61 8.19
CA ARG A 22 -0.87 -1.68 7.10
C ARG A 22 0.12 -1.83 5.96
N GLU A 23 1.41 -2.01 6.26
CA GLU A 23 2.46 -2.24 5.27
C GLU A 23 2.24 -3.58 4.54
N ILE A 24 1.97 -4.66 5.26
CA ILE A 24 1.67 -5.97 4.69
C ILE A 24 0.48 -5.87 3.73
N ALA A 25 -0.64 -5.30 4.17
CA ALA A 25 -1.84 -5.18 3.34
C ALA A 25 -1.59 -4.31 2.09
N LEU A 26 -0.73 -3.29 2.19
CA LEU A 26 -0.34 -2.47 1.05
C LEU A 26 0.48 -3.27 0.04
N LEU A 27 1.47 -4.03 0.51
CA LEU A 27 2.33 -4.86 -0.34
C LEU A 27 1.55 -6.00 -1.00
N GLU A 28 0.69 -6.70 -0.26
CA GLU A 28 -0.14 -7.79 -0.78
C GLU A 28 -1.06 -7.30 -1.90
N PHE A 29 -1.69 -6.14 -1.71
CA PHE A 29 -2.54 -5.53 -2.72
C PHE A 29 -1.76 -5.24 -4.01
N TRP A 30 -0.62 -4.55 -3.91
CA TRP A 30 0.14 -4.18 -5.10
C TRP A 30 0.80 -5.37 -5.79
N LEU A 31 1.23 -6.37 -5.03
CA LEU A 31 1.72 -7.63 -5.57
C LEU A 31 0.63 -8.37 -6.34
N ALA A 32 -0.60 -8.43 -5.81
CA ALA A 32 -1.72 -9.04 -6.50
C ALA A 32 -2.05 -8.32 -7.82
N GLU A 33 -2.02 -6.98 -7.82
CA GLU A 33 -2.24 -6.19 -9.03
C GLU A 33 -1.15 -6.40 -10.09
N LEU A 34 0.12 -6.50 -9.68
CA LEU A 34 1.22 -6.84 -10.58
C LEU A 34 1.08 -8.26 -11.15
N LYS A 35 0.75 -9.25 -10.32
CA LYS A 35 0.51 -10.63 -10.76
C LYS A 35 -0.63 -10.73 -11.78
N LYS A 36 -1.67 -9.89 -11.67
CA LYS A 36 -2.74 -9.83 -12.68
C LYS A 36 -2.24 -9.36 -14.04
N ILE A 37 -1.30 -8.41 -14.08
CA ILE A 37 -0.70 -7.94 -15.34
C ILE A 37 0.17 -9.06 -15.94
N ASP A 38 1.04 -9.67 -15.13
CA ASP A 38 1.89 -10.78 -15.56
C ASP A 38 1.08 -11.96 -16.13
N ALA A 39 -0.02 -12.33 -15.45
CA ALA A 39 -0.90 -13.42 -15.86
C ALA A 39 -1.59 -13.21 -17.22
N LYS A 40 -1.70 -11.96 -17.72
CA LYS A 40 -2.32 -11.68 -19.02
C LYS A 40 -1.47 -12.13 -20.20
N ARG A 41 -0.17 -12.44 -20.00
CA ARG A 41 0.74 -12.93 -21.05
C ARG A 41 0.61 -12.14 -22.35
N HIS A 42 0.84 -10.83 -22.25
CA HIS A 42 0.66 -9.89 -23.36
C HIS A 42 1.39 -10.34 -24.62
N ARG A 43 0.69 -10.27 -25.76
CA ARG A 43 1.23 -10.65 -27.08
C ARG A 43 2.06 -9.55 -27.73
N ASP A 44 1.88 -8.31 -27.28
CA ASP A 44 2.60 -7.15 -27.77
C ASP A 44 2.95 -6.19 -26.64
N LEU A 45 3.94 -5.34 -26.92
CA LEU A 45 4.49 -4.39 -25.96
C LEU A 45 3.50 -3.26 -25.65
N ALA A 46 2.64 -2.87 -26.59
CA ALA A 46 1.71 -1.76 -26.41
C ALA A 46 0.65 -2.10 -25.35
N ALA A 47 0.12 -3.33 -25.38
CA ALA A 47 -0.83 -3.83 -24.40
C ALA A 47 -0.20 -3.90 -22.99
N LEU A 48 1.04 -4.40 -22.88
CA LEU A 48 1.76 -4.43 -21.60
C LEU A 48 1.98 -3.00 -21.05
N GLN A 49 2.42 -2.07 -21.91
CA GLN A 49 2.62 -0.67 -21.52
C GLN A 49 1.32 0.00 -21.07
N SER A 50 0.19 -0.33 -21.70
CA SER A 50 -1.13 0.19 -21.31
C SER A 50 -1.50 -0.26 -19.90
N ASP A 51 -1.33 -1.55 -19.58
CA ASP A 51 -1.63 -2.08 -18.26
C ASP A 51 -0.70 -1.56 -17.16
N ILE A 52 0.60 -1.42 -17.46
CA ILE A 52 1.57 -0.82 -16.54
C ILE A 52 1.19 0.64 -16.24
N ARG A 53 0.86 1.43 -17.27
CA ARG A 53 0.39 2.82 -17.09
C ARG A 53 -0.89 2.87 -16.25
N GLY A 54 -1.81 1.92 -16.46
CA GLY A 54 -3.00 1.77 -15.64
C GLY A 54 -2.70 1.49 -14.17
N LEU A 55 -1.72 0.63 -13.88
CA LEU A 55 -1.28 0.37 -12.50
C LEU A 55 -0.65 1.60 -11.87
N ILE A 56 0.25 2.30 -12.58
CA ILE A 56 0.88 3.54 -12.12
C ILE A 56 -0.18 4.57 -11.75
N GLY A 57 -1.17 4.82 -12.61
CA GLY A 57 -2.24 5.79 -12.33
C GLY A 57 -3.06 5.45 -11.08
N ARG A 58 -3.30 4.16 -10.80
CA ARG A 58 -3.94 3.72 -9.54
C ARG A 58 -3.05 4.01 -8.33
N MET A 59 -1.74 3.76 -8.44
CA MET A 59 -0.77 4.06 -7.38
C MET A 59 -0.69 5.56 -7.10
N GLU A 60 -0.58 6.39 -8.14
CA GLU A 60 -0.55 7.85 -8.04
C GLU A 60 -1.84 8.40 -7.41
N THR A 61 -3.00 7.90 -7.83
CA THR A 61 -4.29 8.28 -7.22
C THR A 61 -4.32 7.96 -5.72
N ARG A 62 -3.89 6.75 -5.34
CA ARG A 62 -3.86 6.34 -3.93
C ARG A 62 -2.85 7.18 -3.14
N LEU A 63 -1.69 7.46 -3.73
CA LEU A 63 -0.66 8.31 -3.11
C LEU A 63 -1.17 9.74 -2.92
N GLY A 64 -1.85 10.31 -3.93
CA GLY A 64 -2.47 11.63 -3.87
C GLY A 64 -3.50 11.73 -2.74
N ARG A 65 -4.38 10.73 -2.62
CA ARG A 65 -5.36 10.68 -1.51
C ARG A 65 -4.70 10.58 -0.14
N LEU A 66 -3.64 9.79 -0.01
CA LEU A 66 -2.90 9.64 1.25
C LEU A 66 -2.12 10.91 1.62
N LYS A 67 -1.59 11.64 0.63
CA LYS A 67 -0.90 12.92 0.84
C LYS A 67 -1.86 14.09 1.09
N GLY A 68 -3.02 14.09 0.43
CA GLY A 68 -4.03 15.15 0.50
C GLY A 68 -5.02 15.00 1.65
N GLY A 69 -4.89 13.98 2.51
CA GLY A 69 -5.76 13.77 3.67
C GLY A 69 -5.43 14.64 4.89
N TYR A 70 -5.12 15.92 4.69
CA TYR A 70 -4.90 16.95 5.73
C TYR A 70 -5.63 18.27 5.40
N ASP A 71 -6.78 18.18 4.71
CA ASP A 71 -7.79 19.24 4.63
C ASP A 71 -9.09 18.78 5.31
#